data_AF-A0A413FEC3-F1
#
_entry.id   AF-A0A413FEC3-F1
#
_cell.length_a   1.000
_cell.length_b   1.000
_cell.length_c   1.000
_cell.angle_alpha   90.00
_cell.angle_beta   90.00
_cell.angle_gamma   90.00
#
_symmetry.space_group_name_H-M   'P 1'
#
loop_
_entity.id
_entity.type
_entity.pdbx_description
1 polymer ?
#
loop_
_entity_poly.entity_id
_entity_poly.type
_entity_poly.pdbx_seq_one_letter_code
_entity_poly.pdbx_strand_id
1 'polypeptide(L)'
;MKQNLPNRNRSGEGTDERIRRALTRRAETVRVSSQDSRRMIGSVHRKIEEENRMRKWSAKKIVVVAAAVCVFGTITAVAAGKIVGIASHSNWNDAVYQYSQVADVEQEIGFEAKIPETFTNGYGFSSALPGGQESRDADGNTVESVRDISVNYKKGGMADIQLIAAPSRLSDTPLAGDSTFTHGETTLYFSVTENLFVPPDYQVSEEEQALADAGKLNNGYGSPEVERTKSQTVYWEDGGVFYTMISFDNTMTAEEFAGMAGEIIDLK
;
A
#
# COMPACT_ATOMS: atom_id res chain seq x y z
N MET A 1 -41.84 -41.44 -33.86
CA MET A 1 -42.61 -40.31 -34.39
C MET A 1 -42.20 -39.06 -33.61
N LYS A 2 -41.75 -38.02 -34.32
CA LYS A 2 -41.35 -36.72 -33.76
C LYS A 2 -42.55 -36.00 -33.15
N GLN A 3 -42.32 -35.24 -32.07
CA GLN A 3 -42.72 -33.82 -32.03
C GLN A 3 -41.81 -33.04 -31.08
N ASN A 4 -41.56 -31.79 -31.45
CA ASN A 4 -40.40 -30.97 -31.15
C ASN A 4 -40.87 -29.68 -30.44
N LEU A 5 -40.11 -29.25 -29.42
CA LEU A 5 -39.90 -27.86 -28.92
C LEU A 5 -41.06 -27.14 -28.17
N PRO A 6 -40.80 -26.13 -27.30
CA PRO A 6 -39.58 -25.33 -27.25
C PRO A 6 -38.87 -25.12 -25.89
N ASN A 7 -37.60 -24.77 -26.10
CA ASN A 7 -36.50 -24.34 -25.26
C ASN A 7 -36.83 -23.17 -24.31
N ARG A 8 -36.70 -23.40 -23.00
CA ARG A 8 -36.72 -22.36 -21.94
C ARG A 8 -35.34 -21.72 -21.84
N ASN A 9 -34.98 -20.81 -22.74
CA ASN A 9 -33.82 -19.93 -22.52
C ASN A 9 -33.91 -18.64 -23.36
N ARG A 10 -34.98 -17.86 -23.18
CA ARG A 10 -35.13 -16.54 -23.84
C ARG A 10 -35.58 -15.38 -22.95
N SER A 11 -35.76 -15.58 -21.64
CA SER A 11 -36.23 -14.51 -20.74
C SER A 11 -35.13 -13.75 -20.00
N GLY A 12 -33.89 -14.26 -19.94
CA GLY A 12 -32.77 -13.60 -19.23
C GLY A 12 -32.11 -12.49 -20.06
N GLU A 13 -31.70 -12.82 -21.29
CA GLU A 13 -30.92 -11.91 -22.16
C GLU A 13 -31.69 -10.64 -22.56
N GLY A 14 -33.02 -10.72 -22.72
CA GLY A 14 -33.84 -9.57 -23.07
C GLY A 14 -34.03 -8.55 -21.93
N THR A 15 -33.79 -8.96 -20.69
CA THR A 15 -34.01 -8.12 -19.50
C THR A 15 -32.73 -7.36 -19.16
N ASP A 16 -31.59 -8.03 -19.19
CA ASP A 16 -30.28 -7.41 -19.01
C ASP A 16 -29.97 -6.39 -20.10
N GLU A 17 -30.30 -6.68 -21.36
CA GLU A 17 -30.01 -5.75 -22.44
C GLU A 17 -30.96 -4.55 -22.49
N ARG A 18 -32.08 -4.63 -21.77
CA ARG A 18 -32.96 -3.48 -21.49
C ARG A 18 -32.47 -2.68 -20.29
N ILE A 19 -31.93 -3.33 -19.26
CA ILE A 19 -31.31 -2.68 -18.10
C ILE A 19 -30.06 -1.91 -18.53
N ARG A 20 -29.17 -2.56 -19.32
CA ARG A 20 -27.94 -1.95 -19.85
C ARG A 20 -28.26 -0.73 -20.70
N ARG A 21 -29.19 -0.84 -21.66
CA ARG A 21 -29.61 0.31 -22.48
C ARG A 21 -30.29 1.42 -21.68
N ALA A 22 -31.06 1.10 -20.64
CA ALA A 22 -31.67 2.10 -19.77
C ALA A 22 -30.63 2.84 -18.90
N LEU A 23 -29.60 2.13 -18.42
CA LEU A 23 -28.51 2.70 -17.63
C LEU A 23 -27.59 3.57 -18.51
N THR A 24 -27.21 3.10 -19.69
CA THR A 24 -26.38 3.88 -20.64
C THR A 24 -27.11 5.15 -21.10
N ARG A 25 -28.41 5.05 -21.43
CA ARG A 25 -29.22 6.23 -21.81
C ARG A 25 -29.41 7.23 -20.67
N ARG A 26 -29.43 6.79 -19.40
CA ARG A 26 -29.43 7.70 -18.25
C ARG A 26 -28.05 8.32 -18.02
N ALA A 27 -26.97 7.56 -18.15
CA ALA A 27 -25.62 8.04 -17.97
C ALA A 27 -25.25 9.15 -18.97
N GLU A 28 -25.68 9.04 -20.23
CA GLU A 28 -25.43 10.06 -21.26
C GLU A 28 -26.15 11.40 -20.99
N THR A 29 -27.21 11.39 -20.17
CA THR A 29 -27.94 12.62 -19.78
C THR A 29 -27.40 13.28 -18.51
N VAL A 30 -26.52 12.62 -17.76
CA VAL A 30 -25.92 13.18 -16.54
C VAL A 30 -24.65 13.95 -16.91
N ARG A 31 -24.82 15.22 -17.27
CA ARG A 31 -23.72 16.18 -17.16
C ARG A 31 -23.52 16.48 -15.68
N VAL A 32 -22.51 15.84 -15.07
CA VAL A 32 -22.12 16.10 -13.69
C VAL A 32 -21.60 17.52 -13.60
N SER A 33 -22.37 18.39 -12.94
CA SER A 33 -21.90 19.73 -12.62
C SER A 33 -20.91 19.65 -11.44
N SER A 34 -20.02 20.63 -11.32
CA SER A 34 -19.07 20.71 -10.20
C SER A 34 -19.73 20.72 -8.81
N GLN A 35 -21.02 21.08 -8.73
CA GLN A 35 -21.81 20.96 -7.49
C GLN A 35 -22.22 19.52 -7.17
N ASP A 36 -22.46 18.69 -8.17
CA ASP A 36 -22.83 17.28 -7.95
C ASP A 36 -21.63 16.45 -7.50
N SER A 37 -20.42 16.76 -7.99
CA SER A 37 -19.16 16.19 -7.47
C SER A 37 -18.95 16.51 -5.99
N ARG A 38 -19.25 17.74 -5.55
CA ARG A 38 -19.14 18.14 -4.13
C ARG A 38 -20.16 17.42 -3.24
N ARG A 39 -21.38 17.17 -3.73
CA ARG A 39 -22.38 16.36 -3.02
C ARG A 39 -21.95 14.91 -2.89
N MET A 40 -21.29 14.37 -3.91
CA MET A 40 -20.75 13.02 -3.91
C MET A 40 -19.61 12.87 -2.88
N ILE A 41 -18.65 13.81 -2.87
CA ILE A 41 -17.56 13.87 -1.87
C ILE A 41 -18.13 14.03 -0.45
N GLY A 42 -19.13 14.90 -0.25
CA GLY A 42 -19.80 15.07 1.04
C GLY A 42 -20.58 13.83 1.48
N SER A 43 -21.13 13.04 0.55
CA SER A 43 -21.83 11.79 0.87
C SER A 43 -20.89 10.66 1.30
N VAL A 44 -19.66 10.64 0.77
CA VAL A 44 -18.58 9.73 1.21
C VAL A 44 -18.13 10.10 2.62
N HIS A 45 -17.90 11.38 2.89
CA HIS A 45 -17.54 11.87 4.24
C HIS A 45 -18.60 11.53 5.28
N ARG A 46 -19.88 11.73 4.95
CA ARG A 46 -21.00 11.40 5.84
C ARG A 46 -21.10 9.90 6.15
N LYS A 47 -20.78 9.03 5.18
CA LYS A 47 -20.79 7.57 5.39
C LYS A 47 -19.67 7.11 6.32
N ILE A 48 -18.48 7.70 6.19
CA ILE A 48 -17.34 7.48 7.07
C ILE A 48 -17.66 7.94 8.51
N GLU A 49 -18.36 9.06 8.65
CA GLU A 49 -18.76 9.63 9.93
C GLU A 49 -19.87 8.80 10.62
N GLU A 50 -20.85 8.30 9.87
CA GLU A 50 -21.92 7.43 10.39
C GLU A 50 -21.39 6.06 10.85
N GLU A 51 -20.42 5.46 10.15
CA GLU A 51 -19.75 4.23 10.58
C GLU A 51 -18.93 4.43 11.87
N ASN A 52 -18.25 5.56 12.02
CA ASN A 52 -17.50 5.91 13.23
C ASN A 52 -18.40 6.07 14.46
N ARG A 53 -19.65 6.53 14.29
CA ARG A 53 -20.60 6.70 15.40
C ARG A 53 -21.12 5.37 15.95
N MET A 54 -21.15 4.31 15.13
CA MET A 54 -21.60 2.97 15.51
C MET A 54 -20.49 2.11 16.16
N ARG A 55 -19.21 2.49 16.02
CA ARG A 55 -18.04 1.73 16.53
C ARG A 55 -17.69 1.94 18.01
N LYS A 56 -18.50 2.68 18.79
CA LYS A 56 -18.25 2.89 20.23
C LYS A 56 -18.56 1.68 21.13
N TRP A 57 -18.78 0.47 20.59
CA TRP A 57 -19.05 -0.71 21.41
C TRP A 57 -18.40 -2.01 20.88
N SER A 58 -17.07 -2.05 20.84
CA SER A 58 -16.22 -3.19 21.26
C SER A 58 -14.80 -3.02 20.72
N ALA A 59 -13.89 -2.55 21.57
CA ALA A 59 -12.49 -2.25 21.23
C ALA A 59 -11.58 -3.49 21.13
N LYS A 60 -11.98 -4.53 20.39
CA LYS A 60 -11.06 -5.62 20.04
C LYS A 60 -11.29 -6.10 18.62
N LYS A 61 -10.21 -5.98 17.83
CA LYS A 61 -9.95 -6.56 16.51
C LYS A 61 -10.26 -5.67 15.31
N ILE A 62 -9.29 -5.71 14.40
CA ILE A 62 -9.28 -5.20 13.02
C ILE A 62 -9.02 -3.69 12.92
N VAL A 63 -7.74 -3.35 12.96
CA VAL A 63 -7.24 -2.15 12.29
C VAL A 63 -7.40 -2.42 10.79
N VAL A 64 -8.54 -1.98 10.24
CA VAL A 64 -8.64 -1.77 8.79
C VAL A 64 -7.80 -0.52 8.54
N VAL A 65 -6.52 -0.71 8.22
CA VAL A 65 -5.73 0.35 7.59
C VAL A 65 -6.35 0.53 6.22
N ALA A 66 -7.29 1.46 6.09
CA ALA A 66 -7.53 2.07 4.79
C ALA A 66 -6.16 2.54 4.32
N ALA A 67 -5.67 2.05 3.17
CA ALA A 67 -4.34 2.35 2.66
C ALA A 67 -4.20 3.88 2.53
N ALA A 68 -3.66 4.48 3.59
CA ALA A 68 -3.31 5.87 3.64
C ALA A 68 -1.99 5.97 2.85
N VAL A 69 -1.97 6.91 1.93
CA VAL A 69 -0.80 7.26 1.13
C VAL A 69 0.35 7.56 2.08
N CYS A 70 1.28 6.60 2.26
CA CYS A 70 2.54 6.86 2.95
C CYS A 70 3.44 7.65 1.99
N VAL A 71 3.49 8.96 2.15
CA VAL A 71 4.52 9.80 1.53
C VAL A 71 5.82 9.56 2.27
N PHE A 72 6.64 8.62 1.79
CA PHE A 72 7.96 8.41 2.36
C PHE A 72 8.94 9.48 1.86
N GLY A 73 9.39 10.32 2.78
CA GLY A 73 10.64 11.09 2.69
C GLY A 73 10.58 12.41 1.91
N THR A 74 11.00 13.48 2.57
CA THR A 74 11.50 14.70 1.94
C THR A 74 12.73 14.33 1.08
N ILE A 75 12.53 14.14 -0.21
CA ILE A 75 13.66 13.98 -1.14
C ILE A 75 14.35 15.35 -1.21
N THR A 76 15.57 15.42 -0.66
CA THR A 76 16.38 16.63 -0.72
C THR A 76 16.60 17.00 -2.19
N ALA A 77 16.19 18.22 -2.50
CA ALA A 77 15.99 18.71 -3.85
C ALA A 77 17.28 18.74 -4.69
N VAL A 78 17.47 17.79 -5.60
CA VAL A 78 18.50 17.88 -6.66
C VAL A 78 17.81 18.19 -8.00
N ALA A 79 18.21 19.31 -8.63
CA ALA A 79 17.66 19.83 -9.88
C ALA A 79 17.77 18.79 -11.02
N ALA A 80 16.81 18.61 -11.95
CA ALA A 80 15.71 19.44 -12.44
C ALA A 80 14.49 18.53 -12.76
N GLY A 81 13.25 19.00 -12.57
CA GLY A 81 12.02 18.18 -12.75
C GLY A 81 11.63 17.34 -11.53
N LYS A 82 11.96 17.87 -10.35
CA LYS A 82 12.16 17.21 -9.05
C LYS A 82 10.96 16.40 -8.56
N ILE A 83 11.14 15.08 -8.42
CA ILE A 83 10.28 14.26 -7.57
C ILE A 83 10.43 14.77 -6.13
N VAL A 84 9.32 15.18 -5.50
CA VAL A 84 9.28 15.70 -4.12
C VAL A 84 8.58 14.74 -3.16
N GLY A 85 7.98 13.67 -3.67
CA GLY A 85 7.32 12.66 -2.86
C GLY A 85 6.92 11.43 -3.66
N ILE A 86 6.58 10.37 -2.94
CA ILE A 86 6.03 9.13 -3.49
C ILE A 86 4.65 8.94 -2.88
N ALA A 87 3.67 8.53 -3.68
CA ALA A 87 2.34 8.17 -3.24
C ALA A 87 2.09 6.68 -3.52
N SER A 88 1.87 5.89 -2.48
CA SER A 88 1.50 4.47 -2.62
C SER A 88 -0.01 4.28 -2.48
N HIS A 89 -0.56 3.30 -3.19
CA HIS A 89 -1.97 2.92 -3.11
C HIS A 89 -2.16 1.42 -3.23
N SER A 90 -3.15 0.90 -2.50
CA SER A 90 -3.59 -0.49 -2.59
C SER A 90 -5.04 -0.59 -2.12
N ASN A 91 -5.71 -1.69 -2.45
CA ASN A 91 -7.12 -1.90 -2.13
C ASN A 91 -7.32 -3.27 -1.50
N TRP A 92 -7.80 -3.29 -0.26
CA TRP A 92 -8.01 -4.53 0.49
C TRP A 92 -9.08 -5.45 -0.11
N ASN A 93 -9.94 -4.94 -0.99
CA ASN A 93 -10.86 -5.81 -1.74
C ASN A 93 -10.14 -6.72 -2.74
N ASP A 94 -8.92 -6.36 -3.13
CA ASP A 94 -8.08 -7.10 -4.07
C ASP A 94 -7.05 -7.98 -3.31
N ALA A 95 -7.15 -8.05 -1.98
CA ALA A 95 -6.25 -8.86 -1.16
C ALA A 95 -6.55 -10.36 -1.29
N VAL A 96 -5.48 -11.15 -1.37
CA VAL A 96 -5.50 -12.60 -1.27
C VAL A 96 -4.99 -13.03 0.11
N TYR A 97 -5.57 -14.12 0.64
CA TYR A 97 -5.28 -14.61 1.99
C TYR A 97 -4.71 -16.03 2.02
N GLN A 98 -4.61 -16.68 0.86
CA GLN A 98 -3.94 -17.98 0.72
C GLN A 98 -2.64 -17.77 -0.05
N TYR A 99 -1.54 -18.30 0.47
CA TYR A 99 -0.23 -18.14 -0.15
C TYR A 99 -0.17 -18.67 -1.59
N SER A 100 -0.94 -19.73 -1.90
CA SER A 100 -1.06 -20.27 -3.25
C SER A 100 -1.59 -19.28 -4.29
N GLN A 101 -2.20 -18.17 -3.87
CA GLN A 101 -2.75 -17.13 -4.75
C GLN A 101 -1.73 -16.00 -5.03
N VAL A 102 -0.54 -16.02 -4.42
CA VAL A 102 0.49 -15.00 -4.65
C VAL A 102 0.90 -14.96 -6.13
N ALA A 103 1.03 -16.13 -6.77
CA ALA A 103 1.35 -16.22 -8.20
C ALA A 103 0.30 -15.54 -9.10
N ASP A 104 -0.98 -15.55 -8.71
CA ASP A 104 -2.03 -14.85 -9.45
C ASP A 104 -1.85 -13.31 -9.33
N VAL A 105 -1.41 -12.83 -8.16
CA VAL A 105 -1.08 -11.42 -7.94
C VAL A 105 0.16 -11.01 -8.74
N GLU A 106 1.20 -11.82 -8.74
CA GLU A 106 2.43 -11.60 -9.55
C GLU A 106 2.11 -11.53 -11.05
N GLN A 107 1.22 -12.41 -11.52
CA GLN A 107 0.74 -12.37 -12.90
C GLN A 107 -0.04 -11.07 -13.20
N GLU A 108 -0.85 -10.58 -12.26
CA GLU A 108 -1.59 -9.32 -12.42
C GLU A 108 -0.68 -8.10 -12.50
N ILE A 109 0.33 -8.03 -11.63
CA ILE A 109 1.26 -6.89 -11.56
C ILE A 109 2.38 -6.96 -12.61
N GLY A 110 2.60 -8.14 -13.20
CA GLY A 110 3.51 -8.35 -14.33
C GLY A 110 4.97 -8.57 -13.96
N PHE A 111 5.27 -8.94 -12.72
CA PHE A 111 6.61 -9.37 -12.28
C PHE A 111 6.52 -10.36 -11.12
N GLU A 112 7.56 -11.18 -10.96
CA GLU A 112 7.71 -12.15 -9.87
C GLU A 112 8.65 -11.59 -8.80
N ALA A 113 8.37 -11.90 -7.54
CA ALA A 113 9.17 -11.52 -6.39
C ALA A 113 9.43 -12.73 -5.49
N LYS A 114 10.58 -12.74 -4.82
CA LYS A 114 10.89 -13.74 -3.80
C LYS A 114 10.06 -13.46 -2.56
N ILE A 115 9.03 -14.26 -2.32
CA ILE A 115 8.09 -14.09 -1.21
C ILE A 115 8.02 -15.41 -0.44
N PRO A 116 8.61 -15.54 0.76
CA PRO A 116 8.50 -16.76 1.54
C PRO A 116 7.08 -16.92 2.11
N GLU A 117 6.58 -18.15 2.22
CA GLU A 117 5.33 -18.43 2.98
C GLU A 117 5.54 -18.28 4.48
N THR A 118 6.73 -18.63 4.97
CA THR A 118 7.11 -18.56 6.39
C THR A 118 8.57 -18.20 6.54
N PHE A 119 8.89 -17.39 7.54
CA PHE A 119 10.25 -17.12 7.99
C PHE A 119 10.67 -18.07 9.11
N THR A 120 11.97 -18.35 9.23
CA THR A 120 12.49 -19.25 10.26
C THR A 120 12.24 -18.75 11.68
N ASN A 121 12.14 -17.43 11.87
CA ASN A 121 11.83 -16.81 13.15
C ASN A 121 10.32 -16.87 13.53
N GLY A 122 9.48 -17.51 12.70
CA GLY A 122 8.08 -17.83 13.00
C GLY A 122 7.04 -16.82 12.51
N TYR A 123 7.44 -15.82 11.70
CA TYR A 123 6.47 -15.03 10.95
C TYR A 123 5.89 -15.85 9.80
N GLY A 124 4.57 -15.89 9.70
CA GLY A 124 3.86 -16.57 8.62
C GLY A 124 3.12 -15.58 7.74
N PHE A 125 3.02 -15.91 6.45
CA PHE A 125 2.19 -15.20 5.49
C PHE A 125 0.76 -15.04 6.02
N SER A 126 0.22 -13.83 5.89
CA SER A 126 -1.16 -13.51 6.28
C SER A 126 -2.00 -13.00 5.12
N SER A 127 -1.42 -12.25 4.20
CA SER A 127 -2.12 -11.72 3.02
C SER A 127 -1.13 -11.14 2.03
N ALA A 128 -1.47 -11.14 0.75
CA ALA A 128 -0.83 -10.30 -0.26
C ALA A 128 -1.88 -9.44 -0.96
N LEU A 129 -1.48 -8.30 -1.49
CA LEU A 129 -2.34 -7.47 -2.31
C LEU A 129 -1.52 -6.74 -3.38
N PRO A 130 -2.07 -6.63 -4.60
CA PRO A 130 -1.48 -5.78 -5.62
C PRO A 130 -1.57 -4.32 -5.20
N GLY A 131 -0.56 -3.55 -5.56
CA GLY A 131 -0.49 -2.12 -5.28
C GLY A 131 0.17 -1.34 -6.40
N GLY A 132 0.44 -0.08 -6.10
CA GLY A 132 1.24 0.77 -6.97
C GLY A 132 1.78 1.98 -6.23
N GLN A 133 2.88 2.48 -6.75
CA GLN A 133 3.54 3.69 -6.27
C GLN A 133 3.63 4.70 -7.41
N GLU A 134 3.54 5.98 -7.06
CA GLU A 134 3.65 7.08 -8.00
C GLU A 134 4.58 8.15 -7.44
N SER A 135 5.57 8.59 -8.23
CA SER A 135 6.38 9.75 -7.86
C SER A 135 5.64 11.03 -8.22
N ARG A 136 5.76 12.04 -7.36
CA ARG A 136 5.07 13.34 -7.48
C ARG A 136 6.07 14.46 -7.64
N ASP A 137 5.82 15.39 -8.56
CA ASP A 137 6.55 16.65 -8.63
C ASP A 137 6.01 17.68 -7.62
N ALA A 138 6.65 18.85 -7.54
CA ALA A 138 6.25 19.94 -6.64
C ALA A 138 4.84 20.49 -6.90
N ASP A 139 4.31 20.30 -8.11
CA ASP A 139 2.97 20.72 -8.51
C ASP A 139 1.92 19.62 -8.26
N GLY A 140 2.35 18.44 -7.78
CA GLY A 140 1.51 17.28 -7.49
C GLY A 140 1.24 16.37 -8.69
N ASN A 141 1.88 16.62 -9.84
CA ASN A 141 1.72 15.76 -11.01
C ASN A 141 2.47 14.45 -10.81
N THR A 142 1.92 13.37 -11.37
CA THR A 142 2.62 12.08 -11.46
C THR A 142 3.78 12.19 -12.44
N VAL A 143 5.00 11.86 -12.00
CA VAL A 143 6.21 11.82 -12.83
C VAL A 143 6.43 10.41 -13.38
N GLU A 144 6.37 9.42 -12.49
CA GLU A 144 6.54 8.00 -12.81
C GLU A 144 5.57 7.16 -11.97
N SER A 145 5.25 5.96 -12.43
CA SER A 145 4.40 5.02 -11.71
C SER A 145 4.94 3.61 -11.86
N VAL A 146 4.87 2.83 -10.79
CA VAL A 146 5.28 1.43 -10.76
C VAL A 146 4.22 0.59 -10.06
N ARG A 147 4.01 -0.64 -10.52
CA ARG A 147 3.19 -1.63 -9.81
C ARG A 147 4.03 -2.33 -8.76
N ASP A 148 3.42 -2.66 -7.64
CA ASP A 148 4.06 -3.35 -6.54
C ASP A 148 3.17 -4.49 -6.01
N ILE A 149 3.77 -5.34 -5.18
CA ILE A 149 3.04 -6.26 -4.31
C ILE A 149 3.41 -5.96 -2.87
N SER A 150 2.37 -5.84 -2.04
CA SER A 150 2.51 -5.75 -0.59
C SER A 150 2.12 -7.09 0.03
N VAL A 151 2.99 -7.65 0.87
CA VAL A 151 2.79 -8.93 1.56
C VAL A 151 2.88 -8.69 3.05
N ASN A 152 1.85 -9.11 3.78
CA ASN A 152 1.79 -8.96 5.23
C ASN A 152 2.04 -10.29 5.92
N TYR A 153 2.86 -10.24 6.97
CA TYR A 153 3.28 -11.36 7.79
C TYR A 153 2.92 -11.13 9.25
N LYS A 154 2.53 -12.21 9.93
CA LYS A 154 2.13 -12.15 11.34
C LYS A 154 2.83 -13.20 12.17
N LYS A 155 3.09 -12.84 13.42
CA LYS A 155 3.56 -13.73 14.48
C LYS A 155 2.83 -13.38 15.76
N GLY A 156 2.27 -14.39 16.43
CA GLY A 156 1.46 -14.17 17.62
C GLY A 156 2.21 -13.37 18.70
N GLY A 157 1.64 -12.25 19.14
CA GLY A 157 2.24 -11.38 20.17
C GLY A 157 3.34 -10.44 19.66
N MET A 158 3.62 -10.41 18.36
CA MET A 158 4.58 -9.50 17.74
C MET A 158 3.86 -8.53 16.80
N ALA A 159 4.50 -7.39 16.51
CA ALA A 159 4.01 -6.45 15.49
C ALA A 159 4.05 -7.09 14.10
N ASP A 160 3.07 -6.77 13.26
CA ASP A 160 2.99 -7.28 11.88
C ASP A 160 4.16 -6.74 11.04
N ILE A 161 4.62 -7.53 10.07
CA ILE A 161 5.67 -7.14 9.12
C ILE A 161 5.03 -7.01 7.74
N GLN A 162 5.38 -5.96 7.01
CA GLN A 162 5.02 -5.79 5.62
C GLN A 162 6.28 -5.86 4.74
N LEU A 163 6.25 -6.71 3.73
CA LEU A 163 7.22 -6.76 2.64
C LEU A 163 6.58 -6.10 1.41
N ILE A 164 7.25 -5.13 0.83
CA ILE A 164 6.86 -4.48 -0.43
C ILE A 164 7.93 -4.84 -1.45
N ALA A 165 7.51 -5.36 -2.59
CA ALA A 165 8.40 -5.64 -3.71
C ALA A 165 7.94 -4.84 -4.94
N ALA A 166 8.89 -4.22 -5.64
CA ALA A 166 8.64 -3.47 -6.88
C ALA A 166 9.80 -3.70 -7.87
N PRO A 167 9.57 -3.64 -9.19
CA PRO A 167 10.61 -3.85 -10.21
C PRO A 167 11.62 -2.69 -10.31
N SER A 168 11.38 -1.56 -9.65
CA SER A 168 12.30 -0.43 -9.60
C SER A 168 12.00 0.49 -8.42
N ARG A 169 12.97 1.35 -8.09
CA ARG A 169 12.75 2.51 -7.22
C ARG A 169 12.26 3.69 -8.05
N LEU A 170 11.37 4.48 -7.46
CA LEU A 170 10.90 5.75 -8.02
C LEU A 170 11.79 6.94 -7.64
N SER A 171 12.97 6.68 -7.08
CA SER A 171 13.94 7.70 -6.66
C SER A 171 15.35 7.21 -6.89
N ASP A 172 16.14 8.05 -7.54
CA ASP A 172 17.57 7.83 -7.79
C ASP A 172 18.44 8.16 -6.56
N THR A 173 17.83 8.60 -5.45
CA THR A 173 18.57 8.86 -4.21
C THR A 173 19.33 7.60 -3.79
N PRO A 174 20.65 7.69 -3.53
CA PRO A 174 21.41 6.55 -3.03
C PRO A 174 20.80 5.99 -1.76
N LEU A 175 20.71 4.65 -1.66
CA LEU A 175 20.24 4.00 -0.45
C LEU A 175 21.21 4.28 0.70
N ALA A 176 20.65 4.63 1.85
CA ALA A 176 21.37 4.83 3.09
C ALA A 176 20.53 4.25 4.23
N GLY A 177 21.20 3.88 5.32
CA GLY A 177 20.54 3.48 6.55
C GLY A 177 21.42 3.75 7.76
N ASP A 178 20.82 3.68 8.94
CA ASP A 178 21.52 3.80 10.23
C ASP A 178 22.57 2.70 10.41
N SER A 179 22.28 1.51 9.85
CA SER A 179 23.17 0.36 9.82
C SER A 179 23.14 -0.31 8.45
N THR A 180 24.26 -0.92 8.07
CA THR A 180 24.38 -1.70 6.84
C THR A 180 24.81 -3.12 7.14
N PHE A 181 24.20 -4.09 6.46
CA PHE A 181 24.57 -5.50 6.51
C PHE A 181 24.86 -6.01 5.10
N THR A 182 25.52 -7.17 5.02
CA THR A 182 25.80 -7.83 3.74
C THR A 182 25.33 -9.27 3.82
N HIS A 183 24.63 -9.73 2.79
CA HIS A 183 24.25 -11.13 2.61
C HIS A 183 24.62 -11.56 1.18
N GLY A 184 25.67 -12.36 1.05
CA GLY A 184 26.30 -12.62 -0.25
C GLY A 184 26.86 -11.33 -0.86
N GLU A 185 26.46 -11.00 -2.09
CA GLU A 185 26.82 -9.76 -2.78
C GLU A 185 25.81 -8.62 -2.53
N THR A 186 24.69 -8.91 -1.87
CA THR A 186 23.62 -7.95 -1.61
C THR A 186 23.91 -7.14 -0.36
N THR A 187 23.79 -5.82 -0.47
CA THR A 187 23.88 -4.89 0.67
C THR A 187 22.48 -4.57 1.17
N LEU A 188 22.28 -4.68 2.48
CA LEU A 188 21.03 -4.41 3.18
C LEU A 188 21.18 -3.09 3.96
N TYR A 189 20.21 -2.18 3.82
CA TYR A 189 20.20 -0.89 4.51
C TYR A 189 19.10 -0.87 5.55
N PHE A 190 19.46 -0.90 6.83
CA PHE A 190 18.50 -0.84 7.94
C PHE A 190 18.37 0.59 8.47
N SER A 191 17.15 1.05 8.71
CA SER A 191 16.85 2.36 9.28
C SER A 191 15.76 2.28 10.33
N VAL A 192 15.86 3.12 11.37
CA VAL A 192 14.79 3.41 12.32
C VAL A 192 14.33 4.84 12.09
N THR A 193 13.05 5.02 11.79
CA THR A 193 12.47 6.34 11.52
C THR A 193 11.34 6.62 12.49
N GLU A 194 11.31 7.82 13.06
CA GLU A 194 10.14 8.28 13.79
C GLU A 194 9.05 8.65 12.79
N ASN A 195 7.81 8.25 13.05
CA ASN A 195 6.67 8.60 12.23
C ASN A 195 5.68 9.42 13.06
N LEU A 196 5.12 10.43 12.43
CA LEU A 196 4.03 11.25 12.93
C LEU A 196 2.86 11.09 11.96
N PHE A 197 1.84 10.35 12.39
CA PHE A 197 0.60 10.18 11.63
C PHE A 197 -0.44 11.16 12.14
N VAL A 198 -1.04 11.95 11.25
CA VAL A 198 -1.87 13.10 11.63
C VAL A 198 -3.14 13.23 10.78
N PRO A 199 -4.16 13.93 11.29
CA PRO A 199 -5.32 14.34 10.51
C PRO A 199 -4.97 15.18 9.27
N PRO A 200 -5.80 15.14 8.20
CA PRO A 200 -5.56 15.91 7.00
C PRO A 200 -5.43 17.43 7.19
N ASP A 201 -6.01 17.98 8.27
CA ASP A 201 -5.99 19.41 8.59
C ASP A 201 -4.92 19.79 9.64
N TYR A 202 -4.10 18.81 10.08
CA TYR A 202 -3.02 19.05 11.01
C TYR A 202 -1.96 19.99 10.43
N GLN A 203 -1.49 20.93 11.26
CA GLN A 203 -0.43 21.86 10.90
C GLN A 203 0.87 21.38 11.55
N VAL A 204 1.80 20.88 10.73
CA VAL A 204 3.15 20.50 11.16
C VAL A 204 3.87 21.71 11.74
N SER A 205 4.44 21.55 12.93
CA SER A 205 5.22 22.61 13.58
C SER A 205 6.57 22.84 12.89
N GLU A 206 7.21 24.00 13.11
CA GLU A 206 8.54 24.27 12.58
C GLU A 206 9.59 23.23 13.04
N GLU A 207 9.46 22.71 14.26
CA GLU A 207 10.34 21.67 14.80
C GLU A 207 10.14 20.33 14.07
N GLU A 208 8.89 19.92 13.87
CA GLU A 208 8.56 18.69 13.13
C GLU A 208 8.96 18.78 11.66
N GLN A 209 8.81 19.97 11.05
CA GLN A 209 9.29 20.20 9.69
C GLN A 209 10.81 20.10 9.63
N ALA A 210 11.54 20.68 10.60
CA ALA A 210 13.00 20.58 10.64
C ALA A 210 13.49 19.12 10.82
N LEU A 211 12.78 18.31 11.62
CA LEU A 211 13.07 16.89 11.75
C LEU A 211 12.78 16.13 10.45
N ALA A 212 11.70 16.48 9.75
CA ALA A 212 11.37 15.89 8.46
C ALA A 212 12.38 16.27 7.38
N ASP A 213 12.79 17.53 7.29
CA ASP A 213 13.82 17.99 6.36
C ASP A 213 15.19 17.34 6.62
N ALA A 214 15.47 16.98 7.88
CA ALA A 214 16.65 16.23 8.28
C ALA A 214 16.53 14.71 8.05
N GLY A 215 15.40 14.22 7.52
CA GLY A 215 15.14 12.78 7.32
C GLY A 215 14.91 11.98 8.59
N LYS A 216 14.67 12.65 9.74
CA LYS A 216 14.52 12.02 11.06
C LYS A 216 13.07 11.76 11.45
N LEU A 217 12.13 12.44 10.80
CA LEU A 217 10.70 12.30 11.02
C LEU A 217 9.99 12.09 9.68
N ASN A 218 9.15 11.07 9.61
CA ASN A 218 8.24 10.86 8.50
C ASN A 218 6.84 11.36 8.88
N ASN A 219 6.26 12.24 8.07
CA ASN A 219 4.94 12.83 8.32
C ASN A 219 3.90 12.15 7.42
N GLY A 220 3.02 11.34 8.03
CA GLY A 220 1.93 10.67 7.34
C GLY A 220 0.59 11.36 7.58
N TYR A 221 -0.11 11.76 6.52
CA TYR A 221 -1.44 12.37 6.62
C TYR A 221 -2.55 11.35 6.38
N GLY A 222 -3.66 11.48 7.11
CA GLY A 222 -4.86 10.65 6.94
C GLY A 222 -5.28 9.85 8.18
N SER A 223 -4.54 9.96 9.28
CA SER A 223 -4.94 9.38 10.56
C SER A 223 -6.10 10.17 11.19
N PRO A 224 -7.08 9.55 11.86
CA PRO A 224 -8.12 10.28 12.58
C PRO A 224 -7.58 11.06 13.78
N GLU A 225 -6.41 10.67 14.30
CA GLU A 225 -5.76 11.29 15.45
C GLU A 225 -4.25 11.42 15.26
N VAL A 226 -3.61 12.22 16.11
CA VAL A 226 -2.16 12.39 16.09
C VAL A 226 -1.52 11.18 16.77
N GLU A 227 -0.75 10.41 16.02
CA GLU A 227 -0.05 9.21 16.49
C GLU A 227 1.44 9.31 16.21
N ARG A 228 2.27 8.90 17.18
CA ARG A 228 3.71 8.79 17.02
C ARG A 228 4.13 7.34 17.15
N THR A 229 4.86 6.84 16.16
CA THR A 229 5.34 5.45 16.11
C THR A 229 6.78 5.41 15.62
N LYS A 230 7.46 4.28 15.80
CA LYS A 230 8.76 4.04 15.20
C LYS A 230 8.65 2.94 14.15
N SER A 231 9.12 3.21 12.96
CA SER A 231 9.25 2.18 11.92
C SER A 231 10.68 1.68 11.86
N GLN A 232 10.84 0.36 11.81
CA GLN A 232 12.09 -0.30 11.43
C GLN A 232 11.94 -0.77 9.98
N THR A 233 12.88 -0.38 9.13
CA THR A 233 12.83 -0.69 7.70
C THR A 233 14.16 -1.25 7.22
N VAL A 234 14.12 -2.30 6.40
CA VAL A 234 15.26 -2.76 5.61
C VAL A 234 14.95 -2.62 4.13
N TYR A 235 15.91 -2.03 3.40
CA TYR A 235 15.88 -1.88 1.96
C TYR A 235 16.99 -2.72 1.33
N TRP A 236 16.70 -3.37 0.21
CA TRP A 236 17.69 -4.04 -0.62
C TRP A 236 17.21 -4.22 -2.05
N GLU A 237 18.15 -4.47 -2.95
CA GLU A 237 17.88 -4.87 -4.32
C GLU A 237 18.38 -6.31 -4.52
N ASP A 238 17.55 -7.16 -5.11
CA ASP A 238 17.91 -8.53 -5.46
C ASP A 238 17.22 -8.92 -6.77
N GLY A 239 17.98 -9.44 -7.74
CA GLY A 239 17.43 -9.91 -9.02
C GLY A 239 16.68 -8.85 -9.85
N GLY A 240 16.96 -7.56 -9.67
CA GLY A 240 16.22 -6.47 -10.33
C GLY A 240 14.91 -6.11 -9.65
N VAL A 241 14.64 -6.64 -8.46
CA VAL A 241 13.49 -6.27 -7.62
C VAL A 241 14.02 -5.46 -6.44
N PHE A 242 13.39 -4.32 -6.16
CA PHE A 242 13.59 -3.54 -4.96
C PHE A 242 12.63 -3.99 -3.88
N TYR A 243 13.18 -4.37 -2.73
CA TYR A 243 12.43 -4.82 -1.57
C TYR A 243 12.51 -3.80 -0.45
N THR A 244 11.37 -3.61 0.21
CA THR A 244 11.24 -2.85 1.45
C THR A 244 10.54 -3.73 2.47
N MET A 245 11.20 -4.08 3.56
CA MET A 245 10.58 -4.76 4.69
C MET A 245 10.43 -3.78 5.84
N ILE A 246 9.19 -3.52 6.25
CA ILE A 246 8.86 -2.52 7.27
C ILE A 246 7.98 -3.14 8.37
N SER A 247 8.20 -2.69 9.60
CA SER A 247 7.30 -2.93 10.73
C SER A 247 7.26 -1.69 11.61
N PHE A 248 6.14 -1.52 12.32
CA PHE A 248 5.94 -0.43 13.26
C PHE A 248 5.97 -0.97 14.68
N ASP A 249 6.78 -0.33 15.53
CA ASP A 249 6.97 -0.64 16.95
C ASP A 249 7.31 -2.11 17.21
N ASN A 250 8.14 -2.71 16.34
CA ASN A 250 8.62 -4.08 16.49
C ASN A 250 9.76 -4.14 17.51
N THR A 251 9.84 -5.24 18.27
CA THR A 251 10.93 -5.43 19.24
C THR A 251 12.16 -6.12 18.65
N MET A 252 12.11 -6.49 17.36
CA MET A 252 13.22 -7.14 16.67
C MET A 252 14.44 -6.22 16.49
N THR A 253 15.63 -6.81 16.51
CA THR A 253 16.90 -6.11 16.24
C THR A 253 17.14 -5.92 14.75
N ALA A 254 18.07 -5.03 14.41
CA ALA A 254 18.50 -4.81 13.03
C ALA A 254 19.05 -6.09 12.38
N GLU A 255 19.77 -6.92 13.14
CA GLU A 255 20.29 -8.22 12.70
C GLU A 255 19.17 -9.22 12.42
N GLU A 256 18.09 -9.22 13.20
CA GLU A 256 16.94 -10.10 12.96
C GLU A 256 16.18 -9.70 11.68
N PHE A 257 16.03 -8.40 11.41
CA PHE A 257 15.49 -7.92 10.14
C PHE A 257 16.43 -8.28 8.97
N ALA A 258 17.74 -8.10 9.13
CA ALA A 258 18.72 -8.47 8.11
C ALA A 258 18.70 -9.99 7.84
N GLY A 259 18.52 -10.81 8.87
CA GLY A 259 18.37 -12.26 8.75
C GLY A 259 17.14 -12.66 7.93
N MET A 260 15.99 -12.01 8.17
CA MET A 260 14.79 -12.22 7.35
C MET A 260 15.00 -11.80 5.89
N ALA A 261 15.68 -10.69 5.63
CA ALA A 261 16.03 -10.29 4.27
C ALA A 261 16.97 -11.30 3.60
N GLY A 262 17.93 -11.86 4.35
CA GLY A 262 18.79 -12.95 3.90
C GLY A 262 18.02 -14.20 3.49
N GLU A 263 17.01 -14.61 4.28
CA GLU A 263 16.12 -15.73 3.91
C GLU A 263 15.43 -15.50 2.57
N ILE A 264 15.02 -14.27 2.27
CA ILE A 264 14.41 -13.90 0.98
C ILE A 264 15.44 -14.01 -0.16
N ILE A 265 16.65 -13.47 0.04
CA ILE A 265 17.72 -13.49 -0.97
C ILE A 265 18.09 -14.94 -1.34
N ASP A 266 18.10 -15.84 -0.35
CA ASP A 266 18.44 -17.25 -0.53
C ASP A 266 17.32 -18.08 -1.21
N LEU A 267 16.11 -17.53 -1.37
CA LEU A 267 15.05 -18.16 -2.17
C LEU A 267 15.47 -18.26 -3.64
N LYS A 268 15.07 -19.36 -4.28
CA LYS A 268 15.41 -19.71 -5.65
C LYS A 268 14.25 -19.50 -6.59
#